data_AF-A0A8S3WIG3-F1
#
_entry.id   AF-A0A8S3WIG3-F1
#
_cell.length_a   1.000
_cell.length_b   1.000
_cell.length_c   1.000
_cell.angle_alpha   90.00
_cell.angle_beta   90.00
_cell.angle_gamma   90.00
#
_symmetry.space_group_name_H-M   'P 1'
#
loop_
_entity.id
_entity.type
_entity.pdbx_description
1 polymer ?
#
loop_
_entity_poly.entity_id
_entity_poly.type
_entity_poly.pdbx_seq_one_letter_code
_entity_poly.pdbx_strand_id
1 'polypeptide(L)'
;MFRTPEKCNSDSNLPRVPDDKETSPPSFVSSRIKRKRSEEILTDLADFKAEMKEMITSWMDQQNSERTEITSALRSIEESLSFLSTKYDDMCKKVDLMEQERHKQKEYITILENKVENLMKAQRKYSFELKNVPRSEKESKETLLNMFKPKSERSTQEVSPELATSNAHVDIFEVVKYHNCCKTLFALVSFARQY
;
A
#
# COMPACT_ATOMS: atom_id res chain seq x y z
N MET A 1 -28.64 -4.27 -9.00
CA MET A 1 -30.08 -4.04 -9.27
C MET A 1 -30.47 -4.85 -10.49
N PHE A 2 -31.16 -5.98 -10.32
CA PHE A 2 -31.64 -6.81 -11.43
C PHE A 2 -33.04 -6.34 -11.80
N ARG A 3 -33.25 -5.95 -13.07
CA ARG A 3 -34.59 -5.63 -13.60
C ARG A 3 -35.35 -6.93 -13.82
N THR A 4 -36.50 -7.08 -13.18
CA THR A 4 -37.43 -8.17 -13.45
C THR A 4 -38.11 -7.97 -14.81
N PRO A 5 -38.36 -9.03 -15.59
CA PRO A 5 -39.01 -8.92 -16.89
C PRO A 5 -40.45 -8.43 -16.75
N GLU A 6 -40.81 -7.41 -17.53
CA GLU A 6 -42.17 -6.88 -17.60
C GLU A 6 -43.11 -7.93 -18.21
N LYS A 7 -44.24 -8.17 -17.54
CA LYS A 7 -45.31 -9.03 -18.05
C LYS A 7 -45.97 -8.33 -19.24
N CYS A 8 -45.88 -8.95 -20.42
CA CYS A 8 -46.71 -8.57 -21.56
C CYS A 8 -48.19 -8.88 -21.23
N ASN A 9 -48.95 -7.86 -20.85
CA ASN A 9 -50.40 -7.94 -20.73
C ASN A 9 -51.01 -7.87 -22.14
N SER A 10 -51.12 -9.01 -22.82
CA SER A 10 -51.94 -9.13 -24.02
C SER A 10 -53.42 -9.26 -23.64
N ASP A 11 -53.97 -8.26 -22.95
CA ASP A 11 -55.40 -8.17 -22.71
C ASP A 11 -56.07 -7.68 -24.01
N SER A 12 -56.58 -8.64 -24.78
CA SER A 12 -57.47 -8.36 -25.89
C SER A 12 -58.78 -7.82 -25.33
N ASN A 13 -58.89 -6.49 -25.18
CA ASN A 13 -60.14 -5.80 -24.92
C ASN A 13 -61.05 -5.91 -26.14
N LEU A 14 -61.59 -7.09 -26.40
CA LEU A 14 -62.74 -7.25 -27.28
C LEU A 14 -63.98 -6.93 -26.46
N PRO A 15 -64.79 -5.93 -26.85
CA PRO A 15 -66.05 -5.65 -26.17
C PRO A 15 -66.93 -6.90 -26.21
N ARG A 16 -67.31 -7.38 -25.03
CA ARG A 16 -68.21 -8.51 -24.85
C ARG A 16 -69.58 -8.06 -25.38
N VAL A 17 -69.90 -8.47 -26.61
CA VAL A 17 -71.22 -8.20 -27.21
C VAL A 17 -72.29 -8.85 -26.32
N PRO A 18 -73.36 -8.14 -25.96
CA PRO A 18 -74.47 -8.69 -25.19
C PRO A 18 -75.04 -9.93 -25.90
N ASP A 19 -75.28 -10.97 -25.12
CA ASP A 19 -75.82 -12.27 -25.53
C ASP A 19 -77.30 -12.11 -25.92
N ASP A 20 -77.55 -11.48 -27.06
CA ASP A 20 -78.84 -11.52 -27.73
C ASP A 20 -78.97 -12.90 -28.37
N LYS A 21 -80.11 -13.54 -28.10
CA LYS A 21 -80.51 -14.87 -28.59
C LYS A 21 -80.71 -14.85 -30.11
N GLU A 22 -79.63 -14.65 -30.86
CA GLU A 22 -79.60 -14.89 -32.27
C GLU A 22 -79.51 -16.40 -32.47
N THR A 23 -80.66 -16.93 -32.85
CA THR A 23 -80.84 -18.27 -33.39
C THR A 23 -79.85 -18.42 -34.54
N SER A 24 -78.69 -19.01 -34.27
CA SER A 24 -77.70 -19.29 -35.29
C SER A 24 -78.39 -20.10 -36.38
N PRO A 25 -78.42 -19.64 -37.65
CA PRO A 25 -79.10 -20.34 -38.72
C PRO A 25 -78.63 -21.80 -38.76
N PRO A 26 -79.52 -22.77 -39.03
CA PRO A 26 -79.16 -24.19 -39.05
C PRO A 26 -77.93 -24.34 -39.95
N SER A 27 -76.84 -24.83 -39.35
CA SER A 27 -75.55 -25.01 -40.02
C SER A 27 -75.79 -25.74 -41.33
N PHE A 28 -75.84 -24.96 -42.42
CA PHE A 28 -75.93 -25.51 -43.76
C PHE A 28 -74.54 -26.06 -44.03
N VAL A 29 -74.34 -27.32 -43.60
CA VAL A 29 -73.20 -28.15 -44.02
C VAL A 29 -73.42 -28.42 -45.50
N SER A 30 -73.15 -27.39 -46.32
CA SER A 30 -72.90 -27.61 -47.73
C SER A 30 -71.76 -28.62 -47.78
N SER A 31 -72.03 -29.79 -48.35
CA SER A 31 -71.02 -30.80 -48.62
C SER A 31 -69.98 -30.14 -49.52
N ARG A 32 -68.93 -29.62 -48.88
CA ARG A 32 -67.84 -28.91 -49.54
C ARG A 32 -67.14 -29.95 -50.40
N ILE A 33 -67.49 -29.98 -51.69
CA ILE A 33 -66.75 -30.73 -52.70
C ILE A 33 -65.33 -30.18 -52.66
N LYS A 34 -64.44 -30.92 -51.98
CA LYS A 34 -63.03 -30.60 -51.94
C LYS A 34 -62.54 -30.74 -53.37
N ARG A 35 -62.17 -29.63 -54.00
CA ARG A 35 -61.43 -29.65 -55.28
C ARG A 35 -60.24 -30.59 -55.07
N LYS A 36 -60.03 -31.55 -55.99
CA LYS A 36 -58.80 -32.38 -55.97
C LYS A 36 -57.63 -31.40 -55.96
N ARG A 37 -56.86 -31.41 -54.87
CA ARG A 37 -55.66 -30.59 -54.73
C ARG A 37 -54.67 -31.11 -55.78
N SER A 38 -54.12 -30.23 -56.61
CA SER A 38 -53.06 -30.62 -57.55
C SER A 38 -51.85 -31.12 -56.75
N GLU A 39 -51.15 -32.12 -57.27
CA GLU A 39 -49.93 -32.64 -56.63
C GLU A 39 -48.82 -31.57 -56.52
N GLU A 40 -48.85 -30.56 -57.39
CA GLU A 40 -47.96 -29.37 -57.34
C GLU A 40 -48.06 -28.61 -56.00
N ILE A 41 -49.22 -28.58 -55.33
CA ILE A 41 -49.36 -27.88 -54.04
C ILE A 41 -48.64 -28.66 -52.91
N LEU A 42 -48.47 -29.98 -53.06
CA LEU A 42 -47.77 -30.78 -52.06
C LEU A 42 -46.26 -30.60 -52.14
N THR A 43 -45.71 -30.39 -53.34
CA THR A 43 -44.28 -30.09 -53.53
C THR A 43 -43.92 -28.72 -52.99
N ASP A 44 -44.71 -27.68 -53.29
CA ASP A 44 -44.45 -26.30 -52.80
C ASP A 44 -44.44 -26.24 -51.27
N LEU A 45 -45.34 -26.98 -50.61
CA LEU A 45 -45.39 -27.04 -49.15
C LEU A 45 -44.20 -27.80 -48.55
N ALA A 46 -43.71 -28.83 -49.25
CA ALA A 46 -42.53 -29.58 -48.83
C ALA A 46 -41.27 -28.72 -48.90
N ASP A 47 -41.11 -27.96 -49.99
CA ASP A 47 -39.99 -27.06 -50.21
C ASP A 47 -40.00 -25.90 -49.20
N PHE A 48 -41.15 -25.26 -48.99
CA PHE A 48 -41.31 -24.24 -47.95
C PHE A 48 -40.97 -24.75 -46.55
N LYS A 49 -41.40 -25.98 -46.23
CA LYS A 49 -41.08 -26.62 -44.94
C LYS A 49 -39.58 -26.91 -44.82
N ALA A 50 -38.92 -27.28 -45.92
CA ALA A 50 -37.48 -27.50 -45.93
C ALA A 50 -36.73 -26.18 -45.70
N GLU A 51 -37.09 -25.11 -46.41
CA GLU A 51 -36.50 -23.78 -46.26
C GLU A 51 -36.70 -23.22 -44.84
N MET A 52 -37.90 -23.33 -44.27
CA MET A 52 -38.15 -22.93 -42.88
C MET A 52 -37.29 -23.71 -41.88
N LYS A 53 -37.13 -25.02 -42.09
CA LYS A 53 -36.27 -25.83 -41.23
C LYS A 53 -34.83 -25.39 -41.34
N GLU A 54 -34.34 -25.17 -42.55
CA GLU A 54 -32.97 -24.72 -42.82
C GLU A 54 -32.68 -23.37 -42.15
N MET A 55 -33.59 -22.40 -42.31
CA MET A 55 -33.48 -21.09 -41.68
C MET A 55 -33.47 -21.18 -40.14
N ILE A 56 -34.32 -22.02 -39.56
CA ILE A 56 -34.35 -22.21 -38.10
C ILE A 56 -33.05 -22.88 -37.63
N THR A 57 -32.55 -23.88 -38.34
CA THR A 57 -31.30 -24.56 -37.98
C THR A 57 -30.11 -23.63 -38.08
N SER A 58 -29.98 -22.86 -39.18
CA SER A 58 -28.87 -21.92 -39.35
C SER A 58 -28.89 -20.82 -38.28
N TRP A 59 -30.08 -20.32 -37.93
CA TRP A 59 -30.24 -19.36 -36.84
C TRP A 59 -29.88 -19.96 -35.47
N MET A 60 -30.29 -21.20 -35.18
CA MET A 60 -29.90 -21.89 -33.94
C MET A 60 -28.38 -22.11 -33.87
N ASP A 61 -27.75 -22.50 -34.97
CA ASP A 61 -26.31 -22.72 -35.05
C ASP A 61 -25.55 -21.42 -34.83
N GLN A 62 -25.99 -20.31 -35.45
CA GLN A 62 -25.43 -18.99 -35.22
C GLN A 62 -25.58 -18.58 -33.74
N GLN A 63 -26.77 -18.74 -33.16
CA GLN A 63 -27.01 -18.41 -31.75
C GLN A 63 -26.16 -19.26 -30.80
N ASN A 64 -25.95 -20.54 -31.11
CA ASN A 64 -25.07 -21.41 -30.34
C ASN A 64 -23.61 -20.95 -30.43
N SER A 65 -23.13 -20.58 -31.63
CA SER A 65 -21.79 -20.04 -31.82
C SER A 65 -21.56 -18.78 -30.98
N GLU A 66 -22.46 -17.79 -31.09
CA GLU A 66 -22.38 -16.54 -30.32
C GLU A 66 -22.40 -16.81 -28.81
N ARG A 67 -23.23 -17.74 -28.33
CA ARG A 67 -23.26 -18.15 -26.92
C ARG A 67 -21.94 -18.77 -26.47
N THR A 68 -21.33 -19.62 -27.29
CA THR A 68 -20.05 -20.23 -26.96
C THR A 68 -18.93 -19.19 -26.88
N GLU A 69 -18.91 -18.22 -27.80
CA GLU A 69 -17.96 -17.11 -27.78
C GLU A 69 -18.12 -16.27 -26.52
N ILE A 70 -19.34 -15.86 -26.18
CA ILE A 70 -19.63 -15.09 -24.96
C ILE A 70 -19.19 -15.88 -23.71
N THR A 71 -19.52 -17.17 -23.64
CA THR A 71 -19.15 -18.02 -22.51
C THR A 71 -17.63 -18.14 -22.38
N SER A 72 -16.92 -18.27 -23.51
CA SER A 72 -15.45 -18.32 -23.53
C SER A 72 -14.82 -16.99 -23.06
N ALA A 73 -15.40 -15.86 -23.47
CA ALA A 73 -14.94 -14.54 -23.06
C ALA A 73 -15.14 -14.30 -21.57
N LEU A 74 -16.30 -14.70 -21.03
CA LEU A 74 -16.59 -14.62 -19.60
C LEU A 74 -15.60 -15.45 -18.77
N ARG A 75 -15.30 -16.67 -19.21
CA ARG A 75 -14.30 -17.51 -18.56
C ARG A 75 -12.90 -16.87 -18.56
N SER A 76 -12.48 -16.27 -19.68
CA SER A 76 -11.21 -15.56 -19.77
C SER A 76 -11.14 -14.35 -18.81
N ILE A 77 -12.26 -13.62 -18.66
CA ILE A 77 -12.38 -12.52 -17.70
C ILE A 77 -12.28 -13.03 -16.26
N GLU A 78 -12.95 -14.13 -15.93
CA GLU A 78 -12.88 -14.76 -14.60
C GLU A 78 -11.45 -15.21 -14.26
N GLU A 79 -10.76 -15.86 -15.20
CA GLU A 79 -9.37 -16.28 -15.05
C GLU A 79 -8.44 -15.07 -14.83
N SER A 80 -8.63 -14.00 -15.62
CA SER A 80 -7.86 -12.76 -15.47
C SER A 80 -8.11 -12.07 -14.13
N LEU A 81 -9.37 -12.07 -13.66
CA LEU A 81 -9.75 -11.50 -12.36
C LEU A 81 -9.17 -12.29 -11.20
N SER A 82 -9.23 -13.63 -11.27
CA SER A 82 -8.63 -14.53 -10.28
C SER A 82 -7.11 -14.34 -10.17
N PHE A 83 -6.44 -14.23 -11.32
CA PHE A 83 -5.01 -13.91 -11.37
C PHE A 83 -4.70 -12.55 -10.74
N LEU A 84 -5.47 -11.51 -11.09
CA LEU A 84 -5.29 -10.17 -10.53
C LEU A 84 -5.50 -10.15 -9.02
N SER A 85 -6.52 -10.85 -8.51
CA SER A 85 -6.78 -10.99 -7.07
C SER A 85 -5.59 -11.64 -6.35
N THR A 86 -5.03 -12.71 -6.91
CA THR A 86 -3.86 -13.37 -6.35
C THR A 86 -2.65 -12.44 -6.31
N LYS A 87 -2.42 -11.68 -7.39
CA LYS A 87 -1.33 -10.69 -7.44
C LYS A 87 -1.53 -9.54 -6.46
N TYR A 88 -2.76 -9.10 -6.26
CA TYR A 88 -3.09 -8.08 -5.27
C TYR A 88 -2.74 -8.57 -3.85
N ASP A 89 -3.14 -9.79 -3.49
CA ASP A 89 -2.84 -10.38 -2.18
C ASP A 89 -1.33 -10.51 -1.94
N ASP A 90 -0.58 -10.95 -2.95
CA ASP A 90 0.88 -11.04 -2.88
C ASP A 90 1.54 -9.67 -2.69
N MET A 91 1.03 -8.64 -3.37
CA MET A 91 1.51 -7.27 -3.20
C MET A 91 1.22 -6.73 -1.80
N CYS A 92 0.02 -6.95 -1.27
CA CYS A 92 -0.34 -6.58 0.10
C CYS A 92 0.61 -7.23 1.12
N LYS A 93 0.84 -8.54 1.02
CA LYS A 93 1.80 -9.25 1.89
C LYS A 93 3.20 -8.65 1.81
N LYS A 94 3.66 -8.29 0.61
CA LYS A 94 4.98 -7.68 0.41
C LYS A 94 5.06 -6.29 1.07
N VAL A 95 4.02 -5.49 0.95
CA VAL A 95 3.93 -4.17 1.61
C VAL A 95 3.99 -4.34 3.12
N ASP A 96 3.21 -5.25 3.70
CA ASP A 96 3.20 -5.51 5.14
C ASP A 96 4.59 -5.94 5.66
N LEU A 97 5.28 -6.82 4.92
CA LEU A 97 6.64 -7.23 5.26
C LEU A 97 7.63 -6.06 5.22
N MET A 98 7.53 -5.20 4.21
CA MET A 98 8.37 -4.00 4.10
C MET A 98 8.08 -3.01 5.23
N GLU A 99 6.83 -2.85 5.65
CA GLU A 99 6.47 -1.98 6.77
C GLU A 99 7.00 -2.49 8.11
N GLN A 100 6.91 -3.81 8.35
CA GLN A 100 7.48 -4.45 9.54
C GLN A 100 9.00 -4.29 9.58
N GLU A 101 9.69 -4.51 8.45
CA GLU A 101 11.14 -4.35 8.37
C GLU A 101 11.55 -2.89 8.60
N ARG A 102 10.84 -1.94 8.00
CA ARG A 102 11.04 -0.51 8.24
C ARG A 102 10.89 -0.15 9.72
N HIS A 103 9.94 -0.75 10.43
CA HIS A 103 9.77 -0.54 11.87
C HIS A 103 10.98 -1.03 12.66
N LYS A 104 11.42 -2.27 12.42
CA LYS A 104 12.61 -2.85 13.07
C LYS A 104 13.88 -2.04 12.81
N GLN A 105 14.06 -1.56 11.57
CA GLN A 105 15.18 -0.70 11.22
C GLN A 105 15.13 0.62 11.98
N LYS A 106 13.95 1.24 12.09
CA LYS A 106 13.77 2.48 12.86
C LYS A 106 14.11 2.27 14.34
N GLU A 107 13.64 1.19 14.95
CA GLU A 107 13.97 0.84 16.33
C GLU A 107 15.48 0.65 16.50
N TYR A 108 16.12 -0.08 15.57
CA TYR A 108 17.56 -0.32 15.60
C TYR A 108 18.36 0.98 15.47
N ILE A 109 17.95 1.89 14.56
CA ILE A 109 18.54 3.22 14.43
C ILE A 109 18.44 3.98 15.75
N THR A 110 17.27 4.02 16.38
CA THR A 110 17.08 4.68 17.68
C THR A 110 17.98 4.09 18.78
N ILE A 111 18.16 2.77 18.81
CA ILE A 111 19.08 2.12 19.76
C ILE A 111 20.52 2.57 19.50
N LEU A 112 20.95 2.63 18.24
CA LEU A 112 22.30 3.06 17.87
C LEU A 112 22.53 4.54 18.20
N GLU A 113 21.58 5.41 17.89
CA GLU A 113 21.63 6.83 18.22
C GLU A 113 21.79 7.05 19.73
N ASN A 114 20.99 6.34 20.53
CA ASN A 114 21.09 6.38 21.99
C ASN A 114 22.47 5.90 22.49
N LYS A 115 23.04 4.85 21.87
CA LYS A 115 24.40 4.38 22.22
C LYS A 115 25.46 5.42 21.90
N VAL A 116 25.39 6.05 20.73
CA VAL A 116 26.32 7.12 20.33
C VAL A 116 26.19 8.31 21.27
N GLU A 117 24.96 8.74 21.57
CA GLU A 117 24.73 9.84 22.50
C GLU A 117 25.30 9.53 23.89
N ASN A 118 25.09 8.31 24.39
CA ASN A 118 25.64 7.87 25.68
C ASN A 118 27.17 7.85 25.68
N LEU A 119 27.81 7.41 24.60
CA LEU A 119 29.27 7.44 24.46
C LEU A 119 29.78 8.88 24.45
N MET A 120 29.12 9.79 23.73
CA MET A 120 29.48 11.21 23.70
C MET A 120 29.29 11.87 25.07
N LYS A 121 28.19 11.58 25.77
CA LYS A 121 27.95 12.03 27.15
C LYS A 121 29.03 11.49 28.08
N ALA A 122 29.37 10.20 27.99
CA ALA A 122 30.41 9.59 28.79
C ALA A 122 31.78 10.22 28.55
N GLN A 123 32.13 10.53 27.28
CA GLN A 123 33.37 11.22 26.94
C GLN A 123 33.42 12.65 27.51
N ARG A 124 32.31 13.39 27.44
CA ARG A 124 32.24 14.77 27.98
C ARG A 124 32.35 14.83 29.50
N LYS A 125 31.95 13.79 30.24
CA LYS A 125 32.10 13.75 31.71
C LYS A 125 33.55 13.92 32.17
N TYR A 126 34.52 13.56 31.34
CA TYR A 126 35.95 13.66 31.64
C TYR A 126 36.63 14.83 30.90
N SER A 127 35.84 15.68 30.23
CA SER A 127 36.35 16.83 29.51
C SER A 127 35.99 18.11 30.26
N PHE A 128 37.00 18.93 30.54
CA PHE A 128 36.82 20.26 31.10
C PHE A 128 36.93 21.28 29.97
N GLU A 129 35.87 22.07 29.76
CA GLU A 129 35.82 23.15 28.78
C GLU A 129 36.02 24.49 29.50
N LEU A 130 37.11 25.19 29.17
CA LEU A 130 37.36 26.55 29.65
C LEU A 130 37.02 27.54 28.53
N LYS A 131 35.94 28.28 28.73
CA LYS A 131 35.47 29.33 27.80
C LYS A 131 36.08 30.68 28.15
N ASN A 132 36.12 31.58 27.17
CA ASN A 132 36.56 32.98 27.33
C ASN A 132 38.00 33.11 27.82
N VAL A 133 38.90 32.23 27.38
CA VAL A 133 40.32 32.35 27.71
C VAL A 133 40.90 33.53 26.91
N PRO A 134 41.47 34.55 27.59
CA PRO A 134 42.11 35.67 26.90
C PRO A 134 43.27 35.19 26.05
N ARG A 135 43.39 35.70 24.82
CA ARG A 135 44.52 35.38 23.95
C ARG A 135 45.80 35.98 24.47
N SER A 136 46.84 35.18 24.55
CA SER A 136 48.23 35.66 24.66
C SER A 136 48.99 35.33 23.37
N GLU A 137 49.86 36.24 22.90
CA GLU A 137 50.62 36.07 21.65
C GLU A 137 51.67 34.95 21.74
N LYS A 138 52.06 34.56 22.96
CA LYS A 138 53.06 33.51 23.23
C LYS A 138 52.52 32.53 24.28
N GLU A 139 51.56 31.71 23.89
CA GLU A 139 51.05 30.63 24.73
C GLU A 139 51.97 29.40 24.61
N SER A 140 52.55 28.95 25.73
CA SER A 140 53.23 27.66 25.83
C SER A 140 52.33 26.64 26.53
N LYS A 141 52.57 25.33 26.31
CA LYS A 141 51.84 24.24 26.98
C LYS A 141 51.88 24.39 28.51
N GLU A 142 53.00 24.86 29.05
CA GLU A 142 53.18 25.09 30.49
C GLU A 142 52.31 26.24 31.01
N THR A 143 52.20 27.35 30.26
CA THR A 143 51.34 28.47 30.62
C THR A 143 49.87 28.03 30.71
N LEU A 144 49.42 27.17 29.78
CA LEU A 144 48.08 26.60 29.80
C LEU A 144 47.88 25.64 30.98
N LEU A 145 48.84 24.75 31.25
CA LEU A 145 48.81 23.86 32.42
C LEU A 145 48.74 24.65 33.73
N ASN A 146 49.48 25.76 33.84
CA ASN A 146 49.47 26.62 35.01
C ASN A 146 48.12 27.33 35.22
N MET A 147 47.32 27.56 34.17
CA MET A 147 45.95 28.08 34.32
C MET A 147 44.99 27.06 34.94
N PHE A 148 45.21 25.76 34.69
CA PHE A 148 44.37 24.68 35.23
C PHE A 148 44.75 24.27 36.66
N LYS A 149 45.94 24.66 37.14
CA LYS A 149 46.31 24.43 38.54
C LYS A 149 45.34 25.21 39.44
N PRO A 150 44.59 24.54 40.34
CA PRO A 150 43.72 25.24 41.27
C PRO A 150 44.56 26.27 42.04
N LYS A 151 44.10 27.53 42.08
CA LYS A 151 44.71 28.61 42.90
C LYS A 151 44.43 28.39 44.40
N SER A 152 44.55 27.16 44.89
CA SER A 152 44.26 26.77 46.28
C SER A 152 45.13 27.51 47.30
N GLU A 153 46.20 28.18 46.88
CA GLU A 153 47.05 29.01 47.74
C GLU A 153 46.55 30.45 47.99
N ARG A 154 45.37 30.87 47.50
CA ARG A 154 44.88 32.25 47.74
C ARG A 154 43.88 32.43 48.87
N SER A 155 43.42 31.37 49.51
CA SER A 155 42.66 31.50 50.75
C SER A 155 42.81 30.24 51.60
N THR A 156 43.49 30.40 52.73
CA THR A 156 43.55 29.49 53.87
C THR A 156 42.20 28.82 54.16
N GLN A 157 42.01 27.57 53.75
CA GLN A 157 41.14 26.63 54.46
C GLN A 157 41.57 25.20 54.11
N GLU A 158 41.98 24.47 55.15
CA GLU A 158 42.45 23.08 55.08
C GLU A 158 41.35 22.17 54.54
N VAL A 159 41.56 21.62 53.34
CA VAL A 159 40.79 20.49 52.83
C VAL A 159 41.74 19.31 52.70
N SER A 160 41.40 18.22 53.40
CA SER A 160 42.21 17.01 53.55
C SER A 160 42.62 16.40 52.19
N PRO A 161 43.91 16.10 51.96
CA PRO A 161 44.43 15.64 50.68
C PRO A 161 44.46 14.10 50.63
N GLU A 162 43.34 13.43 50.41
CA GLU A 162 43.31 11.95 50.45
C GLU A 162 43.21 11.23 49.10
N LEU A 163 43.37 11.90 47.95
CA LEU A 163 43.24 11.25 46.63
C LEU A 163 44.30 11.64 45.57
N ALA A 164 45.44 12.24 45.95
CA ALA A 164 46.33 12.92 45.00
C ALA A 164 47.53 12.10 44.44
N THR A 165 47.49 10.76 44.40
CA THR A 165 48.63 9.96 43.90
C THR A 165 48.33 9.00 42.74
N SER A 166 47.26 9.22 41.97
CA SER A 166 47.12 8.53 40.69
C SER A 166 47.84 9.32 39.58
N ASN A 167 48.78 8.69 38.88
CA ASN A 167 49.45 9.20 37.67
C ASN A 167 48.41 9.48 36.56
N ALA A 168 47.65 10.55 36.67
CA ALA A 168 46.69 10.97 35.66
C ALA A 168 47.45 11.72 34.56
N HIS A 169 47.38 11.21 33.33
CA HIS A 169 47.89 11.92 32.17
C HIS A 169 46.82 12.90 31.69
N VAL A 170 47.12 14.20 31.80
CA VAL A 170 46.23 15.26 31.31
C VAL A 170 46.69 15.69 29.94
N ASP A 171 45.87 15.42 28.93
CA ASP A 171 46.09 15.89 27.58
C ASP A 171 45.28 17.16 27.35
N ILE A 172 45.97 18.27 27.08
CA ILE A 172 45.34 19.55 26.75
C ILE A 172 45.33 19.70 25.24
N PHE A 173 44.13 19.87 24.69
CA PHE A 173 43.92 20.11 23.27
C PHE A 173 43.34 21.52 23.07
N GLU A 174 43.97 22.30 22.21
CA GLU A 174 43.40 23.56 21.74
C GLU A 174 42.42 23.25 20.60
N VAL A 175 41.12 23.48 20.84
CA VAL A 175 40.13 23.44 19.76
C VAL A 175 39.85 24.88 19.36
N VAL A 176 40.46 25.27 18.26
CA VAL A 176 40.38 26.63 17.74
C VAL A 176 38.98 26.87 17.15
N LYS A 177 38.05 27.32 17.99
CA LYS A 177 36.77 27.91 17.56
C LYS A 177 36.84 29.41 17.77
N TYR A 178 36.80 30.15 16.68
CA TYR A 178 36.88 31.61 16.71
C TYR A 178 35.48 32.23 16.78
N HIS A 179 35.10 32.68 17.96
CA HIS A 179 34.02 33.65 18.15
C HIS A 179 34.56 34.81 19.00
N ASN A 180 34.50 36.03 18.48
CA ASN A 180 34.69 37.28 19.24
C ASN A 180 35.97 37.35 20.11
N CYS A 181 37.16 37.26 19.51
CA CYS A 181 38.48 37.45 20.15
C CYS A 181 38.85 36.50 21.31
N CYS A 182 37.96 35.63 21.76
CA CYS A 182 38.20 34.67 22.82
C CYS A 182 38.53 33.29 22.27
N LYS A 183 39.27 32.49 23.04
CA LYS A 183 39.53 31.06 22.74
C LYS A 183 38.75 30.16 23.69
N THR A 184 38.46 28.94 23.25
CA THR A 184 37.92 27.87 24.08
C THR A 184 38.95 26.75 24.18
N LEU A 185 39.33 26.36 25.39
CA LEU A 185 40.29 25.28 25.64
C LEU A 185 39.55 24.03 26.14
N PHE A 186 39.96 22.86 25.65
CA PHE A 186 39.46 21.57 26.11
C PHE A 186 40.60 20.80 26.77
N ALA A 187 40.43 20.45 28.05
CA ALA A 187 41.30 19.51 28.73
C ALA A 187 40.60 18.15 28.78
N LEU A 188 41.29 17.11 28.32
CA LEU A 188 40.87 15.72 28.42
C LEU A 188 41.71 15.06 29.51
N VAL A 189 41.05 14.57 30.54
CA VAL A 189 41.70 13.80 31.60
C VAL A 189 41.60 12.32 31.24
N SER A 190 42.72 11.72 30.86
CA SER A 190 42.79 10.30 30.52
C SER A 190 43.26 9.51 31.73
N PHE A 191 42.37 8.71 32.31
CA PHE A 191 42.78 7.70 33.30
C PHE A 191 43.18 6.44 32.55
N ALA A 192 44.48 6.11 32.57
CA ALA A 192 44.94 4.81 32.10
C ALA A 192 44.28 3.73 32.98
N ARG A 193 43.29 3.03 32.45
CA ARG A 193 42.78 1.82 33.10
C ARG A 193 43.90 0.79 33.04
N GLN A 194 44.55 0.54 34.17
CA GLN A 194 45.36 -0.66 34.36
C GLN A 194 44.36 -1.83 34.35
N TYR A 195 44.37 -2.59 33.26
CA TYR A 195 43.67 -3.86 33.14
C TYR A 195 44.50 -4.97 33.75
#